data_AF-A0A833HMJ4-F1
#
_entry.id   AF-A0A833HMJ4-F1
#
_cell.length_a   1.000
_cell.length_b   1.000
_cell.length_c   1.000
_cell.angle_alpha   90.00
_cell.angle_beta   90.00
_cell.angle_gamma   90.00
#
_symmetry.space_group_name_H-M   'P 1'
#
loop_
_entity.id
_entity.type
_entity.pdbx_description
1 polymer ?
#
loop_
_entity_poly.entity_id
_entity_poly.type
_entity_poly.pdbx_seq_one_letter_code
_entity_poly.pdbx_strand_id
1 'polypeptide(L)'
;MVTDYDPSKFQATYNKSETFLPDLKAECIIGHKVFAHYQQNRLEETIIELPDEGTFEFSNIKFSNGNIKPASLIISNLSNRPNFKRVQLSITISYKLEVKQKENGEAILINGKLPILHKDMVMFIPEANDEFTYDIAVDTTSRLMAEPIIEDTQLKFLSAILIIFKVVGRIQLLIPVFDFCPEPLECEEFIPS
;
A
#
# COMPACT_ATOMS: atom_id res chain seq x y z
N MET A 1 -37.38 14.21 30.07
CA MET A 1 -38.04 14.61 28.82
C MET A 1 -37.24 14.01 27.70
N VAL A 2 -37.75 12.90 27.17
CA VAL A 2 -37.17 12.18 26.03
C VAL A 2 -37.64 12.93 24.79
N THR A 3 -36.72 13.49 24.03
CA THR A 3 -37.06 14.00 22.69
C THR A 3 -37.16 12.80 21.77
N ASP A 4 -38.38 12.47 21.37
CA ASP A 4 -38.67 11.41 20.41
C ASP A 4 -37.83 11.60 19.15
N TYR A 5 -36.99 10.60 18.86
CA TYR A 5 -36.38 10.40 17.56
C TYR A 5 -37.51 10.09 16.59
N ASP A 6 -37.82 11.06 15.70
CA ASP A 6 -38.82 10.90 14.66
C ASP A 6 -38.13 10.40 13.37
N PRO A 7 -38.23 9.10 13.04
CA PRO A 7 -37.61 8.53 11.85
C PRO A 7 -38.31 8.98 10.56
N SER A 8 -39.47 9.64 10.65
CA SER A 8 -40.17 10.19 9.48
C SER A 8 -39.51 11.47 8.94
N LYS A 9 -38.69 12.16 9.74
CA LYS A 9 -37.84 13.27 9.27
C LYS A 9 -36.63 12.82 8.45
N PHE A 10 -36.31 11.52 8.48
CA PHE A 10 -35.30 10.87 7.63
C PHE A 10 -35.91 10.11 6.44
N GLN A 11 -37.17 10.39 6.09
CA GLN A 11 -37.62 10.13 4.73
C GLN A 11 -37.11 11.27 3.86
N ALA A 12 -35.89 11.13 3.36
CA ALA A 12 -35.56 11.72 2.07
C ALA A 12 -36.66 11.25 1.12
N THR A 13 -37.56 12.16 0.78
CA THR A 13 -38.55 11.96 -0.27
C THR A 13 -37.75 11.65 -1.53
N TYR A 14 -37.62 10.35 -1.82
CA TYR A 14 -37.28 9.87 -3.16
C TYR A 14 -38.52 10.17 -4.02
N ASN A 15 -38.74 11.45 -4.28
CA ASN A 15 -39.48 11.88 -5.43
C ASN A 15 -38.78 11.23 -6.60
N LYS A 16 -39.53 10.47 -7.37
CA LYS A 16 -39.15 9.96 -8.68
C LYS A 16 -39.04 11.15 -9.65
N SER A 17 -38.21 12.14 -9.31
CA SER A 17 -37.68 13.09 -10.26
C SER A 17 -36.71 12.30 -11.10
N GLU A 18 -36.90 12.36 -12.41
CA GLU A 18 -35.93 11.97 -13.43
C GLU A 18 -34.53 12.11 -12.87
N THR A 19 -33.76 11.03 -12.87
CA THR A 19 -32.37 11.05 -12.44
C THR A 19 -31.67 12.04 -13.36
N PHE A 20 -31.55 13.30 -12.91
CA PHE A 20 -30.77 14.34 -13.55
C PHE A 20 -29.33 13.85 -13.42
N LEU A 21 -28.93 12.96 -14.33
CA LEU A 21 -27.52 12.79 -14.62
C LEU A 21 -27.10 14.16 -15.14
N PRO A 22 -26.26 14.90 -14.40
CA PRO A 22 -25.71 16.14 -14.91
C PRO A 22 -25.06 15.84 -16.26
N ASP A 23 -25.14 16.76 -17.22
CA ASP A 23 -24.43 16.64 -18.49
C ASP A 23 -22.93 16.45 -18.18
N LEU A 24 -22.46 15.20 -18.23
CA LEU A 24 -21.08 14.86 -17.95
C LEU A 24 -20.23 15.48 -19.05
N LYS A 25 -19.32 16.37 -18.66
CA LYS A 25 -18.35 16.94 -19.59
C LYS A 25 -17.19 15.98 -19.74
N ALA A 26 -16.74 15.78 -20.98
CA ALA A 26 -15.56 15.00 -21.24
C ALA A 26 -14.33 15.88 -21.01
N GLU A 27 -13.50 15.52 -20.03
CA GLU A 27 -12.27 16.23 -19.71
C GLU A 27 -11.04 15.34 -19.84
N CYS A 28 -9.91 15.95 -20.21
CA CYS A 28 -8.64 15.26 -20.34
C CYS A 28 -7.79 15.46 -19.08
N ILE A 29 -7.37 14.36 -18.47
CA ILE A 29 -6.42 14.35 -17.36
C ILE A 29 -5.15 13.60 -17.75
N ILE A 30 -4.03 13.92 -17.10
CA ILE A 30 -2.82 13.09 -17.17
C ILE A 30 -2.76 12.25 -15.90
N GLY A 31 -2.66 10.93 -16.07
CA GLY A 31 -2.63 9.99 -14.97
C GLY A 31 -1.68 8.82 -15.21
N HIS A 32 -1.39 8.11 -14.12
CA HIS A 32 -0.65 6.86 -14.14
C HIS A 32 -1.63 5.69 -14.33
N LYS A 33 -1.63 5.07 -15.50
CA LYS A 33 -2.44 3.88 -15.78
C LYS A 33 -1.63 2.62 -15.52
N VAL A 34 -2.22 1.66 -14.80
CA VAL A 34 -1.67 0.31 -14.64
C VAL A 34 -2.05 -0.52 -15.86
N PHE A 35 -1.06 -1.04 -16.60
CA PHE A 35 -1.24 -1.87 -17.78
C PHE A 35 -1.23 -3.36 -17.46
N ALA A 36 -0.44 -3.76 -16.47
CA ALA A 36 -0.41 -5.11 -15.94
C ALA A 36 -0.06 -5.08 -14.46
N HIS A 37 -0.56 -6.07 -13.73
CA HIS A 37 -0.21 -6.28 -12.33
C HIS A 37 -0.08 -7.77 -12.00
N TYR A 38 0.81 -8.07 -11.05
CA TYR A 38 1.10 -9.43 -10.61
C TYR A 38 1.20 -9.44 -9.10
N GLN A 39 0.59 -10.43 -8.46
CA GLN A 39 0.64 -10.59 -7.00
C GLN A 39 1.49 -11.78 -6.60
N GLN A 40 2.15 -11.67 -5.46
CA GLN A 40 2.86 -12.77 -4.83
C GLN A 40 2.81 -12.66 -3.30
N ASN A 41 2.51 -13.78 -2.64
CA ASN A 41 2.68 -13.93 -1.20
C ASN A 41 4.07 -14.50 -0.88
N ARG A 42 4.65 -14.04 0.22
CA ARG A 42 5.92 -14.54 0.75
C ARG A 42 5.90 -14.52 2.28
N LEU A 43 6.56 -15.49 2.89
CA LEU A 43 6.89 -15.46 4.31
C LEU A 43 8.36 -15.08 4.45
N GLU A 44 8.67 -14.21 5.41
CA GLU A 44 10.02 -13.77 5.69
C GLU A 44 10.27 -13.79 7.20
N GLU A 45 11.25 -14.57 7.62
CA GLU A 45 11.74 -14.62 8.98
C GLU A 45 12.77 -13.50 9.18
N THR A 46 12.72 -12.83 10.32
CA THR A 46 13.64 -11.74 10.65
C THR A 46 14.07 -11.87 12.09
N ILE A 47 15.38 -11.81 12.30
CA ILE A 47 16.04 -11.81 13.60
C ILE A 47 16.65 -10.42 13.79
N ILE A 48 16.40 -9.84 14.95
CA ILE A 48 16.97 -8.55 15.33
C ILE A 48 17.71 -8.70 16.65
N GLU A 49 18.79 -7.94 16.80
CA GLU A 49 19.43 -7.76 18.09
C GLU A 49 18.72 -6.63 18.84
N LEU A 50 18.31 -6.93 20.07
CA LEU A 50 17.84 -5.99 21.07
C LEU A 50 19.05 -5.39 21.82
N PRO A 51 18.89 -4.24 22.48
CA PRO A 51 19.95 -3.67 23.31
C PRO A 51 20.42 -4.65 24.40
N ASP A 52 21.73 -4.68 24.68
CA ASP A 52 22.38 -5.63 25.60
C ASP A 52 21.91 -5.51 27.07
N GLU A 53 21.31 -4.38 27.44
CA GLU A 53 20.87 -4.09 28.80
C GLU A 53 19.34 -4.09 28.88
N GLY A 54 18.79 -5.10 29.57
CA GLY A 54 17.39 -5.15 30.01
C GLY A 54 16.61 -6.35 29.50
N THR A 55 15.43 -6.53 30.09
CA THR A 55 14.43 -7.50 29.62
C THR A 55 13.31 -6.78 28.90
N PHE A 56 12.96 -7.28 27.71
CA PHE A 56 12.00 -6.61 26.83
C PHE A 56 10.72 -7.42 26.65
N GLU A 57 9.63 -6.71 26.37
CA GLU A 57 8.39 -7.27 25.84
C GLU A 57 8.05 -6.62 24.51
N PHE A 58 7.47 -7.40 23.59
CA PHE A 58 6.98 -6.88 22.33
C PHE A 58 5.76 -6.00 22.57
N SER A 59 5.70 -4.84 21.93
CA SER A 59 4.51 -3.97 21.98
C SER A 59 3.85 -3.84 20.62
N ASN A 60 4.60 -3.45 19.58
CA ASN A 60 4.03 -3.23 18.25
C ASN A 60 5.09 -3.27 17.14
N ILE A 61 4.68 -3.52 15.91
CA ILE A 61 5.51 -3.32 14.72
C ILE A 61 4.70 -2.69 13.59
N LYS A 62 5.29 -1.70 12.93
CA LYS A 62 4.71 -1.04 11.75
C LYS A 62 5.64 -1.20 10.56
N PHE A 63 5.13 -1.82 9.49
CA PHE A 63 5.84 -1.96 8.23
C PHE A 63 5.54 -0.76 7.32
N SER A 64 6.56 -0.30 6.59
CA SER A 64 6.40 0.69 5.52
C SER A 64 6.14 0.01 4.18
N ASN A 65 5.66 0.76 3.19
CA ASN A 65 5.59 0.24 1.83
C ASN A 65 7.00 -0.14 1.32
N GLY A 66 7.09 -1.23 0.58
CA GLY A 66 8.31 -1.68 -0.05
C GLY A 66 8.73 -0.76 -1.18
N ASN A 67 10.04 -0.58 -1.33
CA ASN A 67 10.62 0.23 -2.40
C ASN A 67 11.58 -0.61 -3.23
N ILE A 68 11.59 -0.37 -4.54
CA ILE A 68 12.62 -0.93 -5.42
C ILE A 68 13.96 -0.31 -5.04
N LYS A 69 14.94 -1.14 -4.73
CA LYS A 69 16.29 -0.69 -4.39
C LYS A 69 16.89 0.05 -5.60
N PRO A 70 17.45 1.25 -5.42
CA PRO A 70 18.09 1.99 -6.51
C PRO A 70 19.12 1.13 -7.26
N ALA A 71 19.18 1.30 -8.58
CA ALA A 71 20.06 0.55 -9.50
C ALA A 71 19.87 -0.99 -9.51
N SER A 72 18.82 -1.53 -8.89
CA SER A 72 18.55 -2.98 -8.92
C SER A 72 17.60 -3.41 -10.05
N LEU A 73 16.83 -2.47 -10.62
CA LEU A 73 15.86 -2.77 -11.67
C LEU A 73 16.55 -2.99 -13.01
N ILE A 74 16.41 -4.19 -13.56
CA ILE A 74 16.90 -4.57 -14.88
C ILE A 74 15.73 -5.14 -15.66
N ILE A 75 15.47 -4.57 -16.84
CA ILE A 75 14.42 -5.02 -17.75
C ILE A 75 15.09 -5.47 -19.05
N SER A 76 14.83 -6.70 -19.46
CA SER A 76 15.40 -7.28 -20.69
C SER A 76 14.31 -7.93 -21.56
N ASN A 77 14.50 -7.85 -22.87
CA ASN A 77 13.57 -8.47 -23.83
C ASN A 77 13.71 -9.99 -23.80
N LEU A 78 12.59 -10.68 -24.00
CA LEU A 78 12.57 -12.13 -24.22
C LEU A 78 12.50 -12.40 -25.73
N SER A 79 13.47 -13.14 -26.25
CA SER A 79 13.61 -13.39 -27.70
C SER A 79 12.40 -14.07 -28.36
N ASN A 80 11.60 -14.79 -27.57
CA ASN A 80 10.48 -15.60 -28.06
C ASN A 80 9.10 -15.12 -27.59
N ARG A 81 9.02 -13.97 -26.89
CA ARG A 81 7.75 -13.48 -26.32
C ARG A 81 7.65 -11.95 -26.46
N PRO A 82 7.13 -11.43 -27.59
CA PRO A 82 6.87 -10.00 -27.73
C PRO A 82 5.87 -9.52 -26.68
N ASN A 83 5.98 -8.26 -26.28
CA ASN A 83 5.22 -7.65 -25.16
C ASN A 83 5.46 -8.27 -23.77
N PHE A 84 6.37 -9.24 -23.64
CA PHE A 84 6.79 -9.76 -22.34
C PHE A 84 8.29 -9.49 -22.16
N LYS A 85 8.63 -9.00 -20.97
CA LYS A 85 10.02 -8.70 -20.60
C LYS A 85 10.36 -9.43 -19.32
N ARG A 86 11.62 -9.83 -19.19
CA ARG A 86 12.19 -10.27 -17.92
C ARG A 86 12.49 -9.04 -17.08
N VAL A 87 11.94 -9.02 -15.87
CA VAL A 87 12.10 -7.95 -14.88
C VAL A 87 12.82 -8.54 -13.68
N GLN A 88 14.00 -8.00 -13.41
CA GLN A 88 14.81 -8.34 -12.24
C GLN A 88 14.90 -7.11 -11.34
N LEU A 89 14.68 -7.29 -10.04
CA LEU A 89 14.74 -6.19 -9.09
C LEU A 89 14.97 -6.70 -7.66
N SER A 90 15.31 -5.77 -6.77
CA SER A 90 15.38 -6.03 -5.34
C SER A 90 14.45 -5.09 -4.59
N ILE A 91 13.69 -5.60 -3.62
CA ILE A 91 12.75 -4.80 -2.82
C ILE A 91 13.30 -4.70 -1.39
N THR A 92 13.21 -3.51 -0.82
CA THR A 92 13.50 -3.25 0.59
C THR A 92 12.22 -2.80 1.30
N ILE A 93 11.92 -3.40 2.44
CA ILE A 93 10.78 -3.06 3.29
C ILE A 93 11.33 -2.67 4.65
N SER A 94 11.08 -1.43 5.07
CA SER A 94 11.48 -0.94 6.39
C SER A 94 10.38 -1.21 7.42
N TYR A 95 10.77 -1.38 8.68
CA TYR A 95 9.84 -1.47 9.79
C TYR A 95 10.27 -0.57 10.96
N LYS A 96 9.29 -0.22 11.79
CA LYS A 96 9.46 0.40 13.10
C LYS A 96 8.91 -0.56 14.15
N LEU A 97 9.80 -1.10 14.96
CA LEU A 97 9.46 -1.98 16.07
C LEU A 97 9.43 -1.17 17.36
N GLU A 98 8.43 -1.42 18.19
CA GLU A 98 8.29 -0.91 19.53
C GLU A 98 8.37 -2.06 20.52
N VAL A 99 9.34 -2.00 21.42
CA VAL A 99 9.49 -2.91 22.56
C VAL A 99 9.42 -2.11 23.85
N LYS A 100 8.97 -2.73 24.93
CA LYS A 100 8.98 -2.09 26.26
C LYS A 100 9.98 -2.79 27.17
N GLN A 101 10.71 -2.01 27.95
CA GLN A 101 11.50 -2.56 29.04
C GLN A 101 10.58 -3.00 30.18
N LYS A 102 10.77 -4.21 30.69
CA LYS A 102 9.95 -4.75 31.79
C LYS A 102 10.22 -4.05 33.13
N GLU A 103 11.40 -3.46 33.30
CA GLU A 103 11.84 -2.86 34.57
C GLU A 103 11.17 -1.52 34.85
N ASN A 104 11.05 -0.66 33.84
CA ASN A 104 10.54 0.71 33.98
C ASN A 104 9.32 1.02 33.08
N GLY A 105 8.92 0.10 32.19
CA GLY A 105 7.83 0.28 31.24
C GLY A 105 8.15 1.22 30.07
N GLU A 106 9.40 1.62 29.90
CA GLU A 106 9.84 2.54 28.85
C GLU A 106 9.77 1.88 27.48
N ALA A 107 9.15 2.58 26.51
CA ALA A 107 9.06 2.13 25.14
C ALA A 107 10.28 2.56 24.32
N ILE A 108 10.93 1.58 23.68
CA ILE A 108 12.07 1.78 22.78
C ILE A 108 11.62 1.53 21.34
N LEU A 109 11.99 2.47 20.46
CA LEU A 109 11.73 2.37 19.03
C LEU A 109 12.98 1.88 18.29
N ILE A 110 12.87 0.75 17.62
CA ILE A 110 13.92 0.14 16.81
C ILE A 110 13.51 0.25 15.33
N ASN A 111 14.30 0.99 14.55
CA ASN A 111 14.12 1.06 13.10
C ASN A 111 14.94 -0.04 12.42
N GLY A 112 14.32 -0.79 11.53
CA GLY A 112 15.02 -1.85 10.79
C GLY A 112 14.48 -2.07 9.39
N LYS A 113 15.05 -3.08 8.72
CA LYS A 113 14.66 -3.49 7.37
C LYS A 113 14.54 -5.00 7.34
N LEU A 114 13.49 -5.49 6.68
CA LEU A 114 13.39 -6.91 6.35
C LEU A 114 14.55 -7.31 5.41
N PRO A 115 14.91 -8.60 5.38
CA PRO A 115 15.83 -9.14 4.39
C PRO A 115 15.47 -8.68 2.98
N ILE A 116 16.49 -8.38 2.16
CA ILE A 116 16.27 -7.89 0.80
C ILE A 116 15.57 -8.97 -0.02
N LEU A 117 14.43 -8.62 -0.62
CA LEU A 117 13.66 -9.54 -1.44
C LEU A 117 14.13 -9.43 -2.89
N HIS A 118 14.81 -10.46 -3.38
CA HIS A 118 15.22 -10.55 -4.79
C HIS A 118 14.11 -11.15 -5.63
N LYS A 119 13.88 -10.56 -6.81
CA LYS A 119 12.87 -11.02 -7.77
C LYS A 119 13.42 -11.04 -9.18
N ASP A 120 13.02 -12.08 -9.90
CA ASP A 120 13.28 -12.32 -11.31
C ASP A 120 12.03 -12.94 -11.89
N MET A 121 11.32 -12.19 -12.73
CA MET A 121 10.00 -12.58 -13.20
C MET A 121 9.75 -12.11 -14.63
N VAL A 122 8.77 -12.71 -15.27
CA VAL A 122 8.30 -12.28 -16.59
C VAL A 122 7.04 -11.44 -16.41
N MET A 123 7.06 -10.21 -16.90
CA MET A 123 5.91 -9.30 -16.87
C MET A 123 5.48 -8.92 -18.28
N PHE A 124 4.18 -8.75 -18.48
CA PHE A 124 3.64 -8.12 -19.67
C PHE A 124 3.96 -6.63 -19.63
N ILE A 125 4.85 -6.20 -20.52
CA ILE A 125 5.23 -4.81 -20.74
C ILE A 125 5.01 -4.56 -22.23
N PRO A 126 3.94 -3.84 -22.62
CA PRO A 126 3.63 -3.61 -24.02
C PRO A 126 4.82 -2.99 -24.76
N GLU A 127 4.89 -3.25 -26.06
CA GLU A 127 5.75 -2.47 -26.94
C GLU A 127 5.26 -1.01 -26.97
N ALA A 128 6.22 -0.11 -26.87
CA ALA A 128 6.00 1.33 -26.89
C ALA A 128 7.00 1.98 -27.84
N ASN A 129 6.64 3.15 -28.35
CA ASN A 129 7.57 3.99 -29.11
C ASN A 129 8.76 4.40 -28.23
N ASP A 130 9.90 4.73 -28.83
CA ASP A 130 11.14 5.04 -28.10
C ASP A 130 11.01 6.22 -27.11
N GLU A 131 10.04 7.11 -27.33
CA GLU A 131 9.75 8.25 -26.46
C GLU A 131 8.85 7.92 -25.26
N PHE A 132 8.25 6.72 -25.22
CA PHE A 132 7.34 6.30 -24.16
C PHE A 132 7.97 5.21 -23.30
N THR A 133 8.03 5.45 -21.99
CA THR A 133 8.59 4.51 -21.02
C THR A 133 7.51 4.05 -20.04
N TYR A 134 7.56 2.77 -19.70
CA TYR A 134 6.79 2.21 -18.59
C TYR A 134 7.63 2.20 -17.31
N ASP A 135 7.02 2.57 -16.20
CA ASP A 135 7.58 2.41 -14.87
C ASP A 135 7.16 1.08 -14.26
N ILE A 136 8.06 0.49 -13.47
CA ILE A 136 7.73 -0.63 -12.59
C ILE A 136 7.48 -0.08 -11.19
N ALA A 137 6.25 -0.23 -10.71
CA ALA A 137 5.87 0.13 -9.35
C ALA A 137 5.66 -1.14 -8.50
N VAL A 138 5.91 -1.01 -7.19
CA VAL A 138 5.73 -2.09 -6.22
C VAL A 138 4.92 -1.57 -5.05
N ASP A 139 3.87 -2.29 -4.71
CA ASP A 139 3.14 -2.12 -3.45
C ASP A 139 3.32 -3.36 -2.59
N THR A 140 3.51 -3.18 -1.30
CA THR A 140 3.61 -4.28 -0.35
C THR A 140 2.68 -4.08 0.83
N THR A 141 2.05 -5.16 1.27
CA THR A 141 1.34 -5.22 2.54
C THR A 141 1.99 -6.30 3.39
N SER A 142 2.58 -5.90 4.52
CA SER A 142 3.26 -6.81 5.43
C SER A 142 2.48 -6.92 6.74
N ARG A 143 2.39 -8.13 7.29
CA ARG A 143 1.75 -8.42 8.58
C ARG A 143 2.57 -9.43 9.37
N LEU A 144 2.55 -9.31 10.70
CA LEU A 144 3.04 -10.39 11.57
C LEU A 144 2.15 -11.62 11.43
N MET A 145 2.78 -12.80 11.44
CA MET A 145 2.07 -14.08 11.42
C MET A 145 1.73 -14.58 12.82
N ALA A 146 2.56 -14.24 13.81
CA ALA A 146 2.40 -14.59 15.21
C ALA A 146 3.10 -13.52 16.08
N GLU A 147 2.89 -13.60 17.38
CA GLU A 147 3.63 -12.77 18.33
C GLU A 147 5.14 -13.09 18.25
N PRO A 148 6.02 -12.08 18.19
CA PRO A 148 7.46 -12.30 18.14
C PRO A 148 7.98 -13.06 19.37
N ILE A 149 8.99 -13.89 19.14
CA ILE A 149 9.69 -14.63 20.19
C ILE A 149 10.91 -13.81 20.60
N ILE A 150 11.07 -13.56 21.90
CA ILE A 150 12.25 -12.91 22.47
C ILE A 150 13.06 -13.97 23.21
N GLU A 151 14.28 -14.22 22.75
CA GLU A 151 15.25 -15.15 23.33
C GLU A 151 16.55 -14.39 23.57
N ASP A 152 16.96 -14.26 24.83
CA ASP A 152 18.14 -13.48 25.24
C ASP A 152 18.11 -12.04 24.70
N THR A 153 19.09 -11.68 23.86
CA THR A 153 19.19 -10.37 23.19
C THR A 153 18.58 -10.39 21.80
N GLN A 154 17.85 -11.43 21.40
CA GLN A 154 17.29 -11.55 20.06
C GLN A 154 15.77 -11.52 20.07
N LEU A 155 15.19 -10.78 19.14
CA LEU A 155 13.76 -10.86 18.81
C LEU A 155 13.61 -11.45 17.41
N LYS A 156 12.85 -12.54 17.34
CA LYS A 156 12.58 -13.31 16.12
C LYS A 156 11.12 -13.16 15.76
N PHE A 157 10.84 -12.81 14.51
CA PHE A 157 9.46 -12.73 14.03
C PHE A 157 9.32 -13.22 12.60
N LEU A 158 8.14 -13.73 12.29
CA LEU A 158 7.74 -14.15 10.95
C LEU A 158 6.73 -13.15 10.38
N SER A 159 7.03 -12.62 9.20
CA SER A 159 6.14 -11.69 8.49
C SER A 159 5.59 -12.33 7.22
N ALA A 160 4.29 -12.15 6.97
CA ALA A 160 3.68 -12.41 5.67
C ALA A 160 3.62 -11.13 4.85
N ILE A 161 4.16 -11.19 3.64
CA ILE A 161 4.32 -10.08 2.73
C ILE A 161 3.53 -10.39 1.46
N LEU A 162 2.50 -9.61 1.18
CA LEU A 162 1.86 -9.54 -0.12
C LEU A 162 2.58 -8.48 -0.94
N ILE A 163 3.05 -8.84 -2.14
CA ILE A 163 3.74 -7.94 -3.06
C ILE A 163 2.91 -7.84 -4.34
N ILE A 164 2.63 -6.63 -4.79
CA ILE A 164 1.96 -6.34 -6.06
C ILE A 164 2.93 -5.56 -6.94
N PHE A 165 3.36 -6.19 -8.04
CA PHE A 165 4.16 -5.56 -9.09
C PHE A 165 3.23 -4.96 -10.13
N LYS A 166 3.51 -3.74 -10.59
CA LYS A 166 2.70 -3.01 -11.56
C LYS A 166 3.56 -2.48 -12.69
N VAL A 167 3.03 -2.57 -13.91
CA VAL A 167 3.56 -1.87 -15.08
C VAL A 167 2.71 -0.64 -15.27
N VAL A 168 3.31 0.54 -15.13
CA VAL A 168 2.62 1.83 -15.07
C VAL A 168 3.08 2.70 -16.22
N GLY A 169 2.14 3.35 -16.90
CA GLY A 169 2.45 4.32 -17.94
C GLY A 169 1.77 5.65 -17.66
N ARG A 170 2.48 6.76 -17.89
CA ARG A 170 1.92 8.11 -17.81
C ARG A 170 1.19 8.42 -19.11
N ILE A 171 -0.14 8.53 -19.04
CA ILE A 171 -0.99 8.71 -20.23
C ILE A 171 -2.01 9.84 -20.03
N GLN A 172 -2.50 10.36 -21.14
CA GLN A 172 -3.69 11.21 -21.16
C GLN A 172 -4.94 10.34 -21.20
N LEU A 173 -5.88 10.60 -20.30
CA LEU A 173 -7.17 9.92 -20.19
C LEU A 173 -8.29 10.92 -20.44
N LEU A 174 -9.27 10.51 -21.24
CA LEU A 174 -10.54 11.20 -21.36
C LEU A 174 -11.50 10.60 -20.34
N ILE A 175 -11.95 11.39 -19.37
CA ILE A 175 -12.88 10.96 -18.32
C ILE A 175 -14.15 11.81 -18.34
N PRO A 176 -15.32 11.24 -17.99
CA PRO A 176 -16.48 12.04 -17.69
C PRO A 176 -16.30 12.70 -16.32
N VAL A 177 -16.47 14.02 -16.26
CA VAL A 177 -16.48 14.75 -14.99
C VAL A 177 -17.85 15.38 -14.77
N PHE A 178 -18.28 15.32 -13.52
CA PHE A 178 -19.18 16.35 -13.01
C PHE A 178 -18.34 17.63 -12.97
N ASP A 179 -18.88 18.76 -13.41
CA ASP A 179 -18.23 20.08 -13.31
C ASP A 179 -17.77 20.37 -11.85
N PHE A 180 -17.26 21.55 -11.54
CA PHE A 180 -16.79 21.90 -10.17
C PHE A 180 -17.70 21.31 -9.08
N CYS A 181 -17.10 20.53 -8.18
CA CYS A 181 -17.83 19.83 -7.12
C CYS A 181 -18.73 20.84 -6.36
N PRO A 182 -19.99 20.46 -6.04
CA PRO A 182 -20.82 21.30 -5.20
C PRO A 182 -20.08 21.63 -3.89
N GLU A 183 -20.40 22.79 -3.31
CA GLU A 183 -19.82 23.20 -2.04
C GLU A 183 -19.92 22.05 -1.02
N PRO A 184 -18.80 21.63 -0.40
CA PRO A 184 -18.81 20.52 0.55
C PRO A 184 -19.84 20.75 1.66
N LEU A 185 -20.48 19.68 2.13
CA LEU A 185 -21.37 19.76 3.29
C LEU A 185 -20.63 20.32 4.50
N GLU A 186 -21.34 21.09 5.33
CA GLU A 186 -20.79 21.58 6.60
C GLU A 186 -20.36 20.39 7.48
N CYS A 187 -19.20 20.52 8.12
CA CYS A 187 -18.71 19.50 9.03
C CYS A 187 -19.65 19.39 10.23
N GLU A 188 -20.14 18.18 10.50
CA GLU A 188 -20.82 17.89 11.76
C GLU A 188 -19.78 17.65 12.85
N GLU A 189 -19.95 18.30 14.00
CA GLU A 189 -19.14 17.98 15.18
C GLU A 189 -19.59 16.64 15.76
N PHE A 190 -18.63 15.75 16.05
CA PHE A 190 -18.90 14.52 16.74
C PHE A 190 -19.28 14.81 18.20
N ILE A 191 -20.52 14.48 18.58
CA ILE A 191 -20.99 14.55 19.97
C ILE A 191 -21.04 13.12 20.53
N PRO A 192 -20.16 12.73 21.47
CA PRO A 192 -20.21 11.42 22.10
C PRO A 192 -21.46 11.27 22.99
N SER A 193 -22.12 10.13 22.89
CA SER A 193 -23.25 9.71 23.73
C SER A 193 -22.80 9.14 25.07
#